data_AF-A0A378ICL5-F1
#
_entry.id   AF-A0A378ICL5-F1
#
_cell.length_a   1.000
_cell.length_b   1.000
_cell.length_c   1.000
_cell.angle_alpha   90.00
_cell.angle_beta   90.00
_cell.angle_gamma   90.00
#
_symmetry.space_group_name_H-M   'P 1'
#
loop_
_entity.id
_entity.type
_entity.pdbx_description
1 polymer ?
#
loop_
_entity_poly.entity_id
_entity_poly.type
_entity_poly.pdbx_seq_one_letter_code
_entity_poly.pdbx_strand_id
1 'polypeptide(L)'
;MLHKTIATVLLGAAVVSTANAGSALQSLIFANKNLLKSKEQTAISANSQIKAANFSGNWIGTCSDIDGSVPMEIDQSDEYISLDGQEFIYGAMTTMASSSKATYDNTQVRFTWNPTKTKLTANATTVHTGNDDKNLITLISEATLSLNDNMLVMKIKAVLYNNTNSIGETFKGSCTFTKVS
;
A
#
# COMPACT_ATOMS: atom_id res chain seq x y z
N MET A 1 -43.93 -25.43 42.65
CA MET A 1 -42.53 -25.90 42.87
C MET A 1 -41.80 -25.75 41.55
N LEU A 2 -41.14 -24.61 41.32
CA LEU A 2 -39.74 -24.31 41.65
C LEU A 2 -38.72 -25.05 40.75
N HIS A 3 -38.24 -24.30 39.75
CA HIS A 3 -36.85 -24.26 39.22
C HIS A 3 -36.30 -25.49 38.48
N LYS A 4 -35.91 -25.29 37.22
CA LYS A 4 -34.56 -24.79 36.85
C LYS A 4 -34.47 -24.53 35.34
N THR A 5 -34.27 -23.27 35.01
CA THR A 5 -33.77 -22.75 33.74
C THR A 5 -32.35 -23.26 33.51
N ILE A 6 -32.09 -23.94 32.40
CA ILE A 6 -30.74 -24.10 31.85
C ILE A 6 -30.67 -23.17 30.65
N ALA A 7 -30.11 -21.99 30.88
CA ALA A 7 -29.73 -21.06 29.84
C ALA A 7 -28.46 -21.60 29.17
N THR A 8 -28.61 -22.26 28.03
CA THR A 8 -27.48 -22.64 27.19
C THR A 8 -27.00 -21.39 26.47
N VAL A 9 -25.97 -20.76 27.03
CA VAL A 9 -25.21 -19.69 26.38
C VAL A 9 -24.47 -20.32 25.20
N LEU A 10 -25.08 -20.31 24.03
CA LEU A 10 -24.38 -20.51 22.77
C LEU A 10 -23.64 -19.20 22.47
N LEU A 11 -22.46 -19.08 23.08
CA LEU A 11 -21.36 -18.25 22.58
C LEU A 11 -20.95 -18.84 21.23
N GLY A 12 -21.73 -18.51 20.20
CA GLY A 12 -21.32 -18.67 18.82
C GLY A 12 -20.15 -17.73 18.63
N ALA A 13 -18.94 -18.28 18.75
CA ALA A 13 -17.73 -17.61 18.37
C ALA A 13 -17.95 -17.00 16.98
N ALA A 14 -18.04 -15.68 16.91
CA ALA A 14 -17.70 -14.98 15.69
C ALA A 14 -16.27 -15.43 15.41
N VAL A 15 -16.13 -16.41 14.52
CA VAL A 15 -14.88 -16.65 13.82
C VAL A 15 -14.72 -15.41 12.97
N VAL A 16 -14.22 -14.34 13.60
CA VAL A 16 -13.59 -13.24 12.90
C VAL A 16 -12.37 -13.91 12.30
N SER A 17 -12.55 -14.46 11.10
CA SER A 17 -11.45 -14.76 10.23
C SER A 17 -10.76 -13.42 10.02
N THR A 18 -9.78 -13.12 10.88
CA THR A 18 -8.72 -12.18 10.57
C THR A 18 -7.89 -12.84 9.48
N ALA A 19 -8.51 -13.01 8.30
CA ALA A 19 -7.81 -13.27 7.08
C ALA A 19 -6.87 -12.08 6.95
N ASN A 20 -5.57 -12.35 7.06
CA ASN A 20 -4.52 -11.38 6.81
C ASN A 20 -4.85 -10.64 5.51
N ALA A 21 -5.40 -9.43 5.65
CA ALA A 21 -5.50 -8.44 4.60
C ALA A 21 -4.06 -7.99 4.32
N GLY A 22 -3.32 -8.82 3.58
CA GLY A 22 -2.11 -8.35 2.93
C GLY A 22 -2.57 -7.24 2.01
N SER A 23 -2.21 -6.00 2.33
CA SER A 23 -2.70 -4.84 1.61
C SER A 23 -2.39 -4.98 0.13
N ALA A 24 -3.41 -4.82 -0.72
CA ALA A 24 -3.19 -4.95 -2.16
C ALA A 24 -2.21 -3.90 -2.67
N LEU A 25 -2.12 -2.75 -2.00
CA LEU A 25 -1.09 -1.76 -2.24
C LEU A 25 0.31 -2.32 -1.97
N GLN A 26 0.47 -3.11 -0.90
CA GLN A 26 1.70 -3.87 -0.67
C GLN A 26 1.96 -4.80 -1.84
N SER A 27 1.03 -5.65 -2.29
CA SER A 27 1.29 -6.54 -3.43
C SER A 27 1.52 -5.83 -4.78
N LEU A 28 0.99 -4.62 -4.95
CA LEU A 28 1.06 -3.86 -6.20
C LEU A 28 2.32 -2.98 -6.32
N ILE A 29 2.86 -2.51 -5.19
CA ILE A 29 4.02 -1.60 -5.13
C ILE A 29 5.25 -2.29 -4.50
N PHE A 30 5.04 -3.30 -3.67
CA PHE A 30 6.06 -3.92 -2.83
C PHE A 30 6.11 -5.44 -3.09
N ALA A 31 7.31 -6.00 -3.21
CA ALA A 31 7.49 -7.37 -3.70
C ALA A 31 7.13 -8.47 -2.67
N ASN A 32 6.89 -8.15 -1.38
CA ASN A 32 6.49 -9.19 -0.41
C ASN A 32 5.87 -8.67 0.91
N LYS A 33 5.19 -9.59 1.62
CA LYS A 33 4.29 -9.38 2.77
C LYS A 33 4.94 -9.27 4.16
N ASN A 34 6.27 -9.19 4.29
CA ASN A 34 6.94 -9.17 5.59
C ASN A 34 8.06 -8.11 5.64
N LEU A 35 7.69 -6.83 5.67
CA LEU A 35 8.66 -5.75 5.81
C LEU A 35 8.84 -5.38 7.28
N LEU A 36 9.98 -5.79 7.86
CA LEU A 36 10.47 -5.20 9.09
C LEU A 36 10.76 -3.71 8.84
N LYS A 37 10.18 -2.85 9.67
CA LYS A 37 10.30 -1.39 9.57
C LYS A 37 11.73 -0.97 9.95
N SER A 38 12.52 -0.47 9.01
CA SER A 38 13.70 0.34 9.33
C SER A 38 13.31 1.81 9.18
N LYS A 39 13.43 2.60 10.26
CA LYS A 39 13.13 4.03 10.25
C LYS A 39 14.42 4.83 10.05
N GLU A 40 14.67 5.26 8.82
CA GLU A 40 15.31 6.55 8.59
C GLU A 40 14.37 7.38 7.72
N GLN A 41 13.76 8.40 8.32
CA GLN A 41 12.90 9.37 7.67
C GLN A 41 13.50 10.74 7.90
N THR A 42 14.08 11.36 6.87
CA THR A 42 14.48 12.76 6.90
C THR A 42 13.39 13.60 6.22
N ALA A 43 12.60 14.29 7.04
CA ALA A 43 11.55 15.18 6.58
C ALA A 43 12.12 16.55 6.18
N ILE A 44 11.64 17.12 5.07
CA ILE A 44 11.78 18.55 4.76
C ILE A 44 10.35 19.08 4.63
N SER A 45 9.86 19.83 5.62
CA SER A 45 8.50 20.36 5.61
C SER A 45 8.40 21.48 4.57
N ALA A 46 7.48 21.35 3.60
CA ALA A 46 7.11 22.42 2.70
C ALA A 46 5.80 23.04 3.20
N ASN A 47 5.90 24.17 3.89
CA ASN A 47 4.76 24.94 4.39
C ASN A 47 4.00 25.55 3.18
N SER A 48 2.81 25.04 2.86
CA SER A 48 2.03 25.46 1.68
C SER A 48 0.56 25.63 2.04
N GLN A 49 0.05 26.84 1.84
CA GLN A 49 -1.32 27.31 2.16
C GLN A 49 -2.45 26.64 1.36
N ILE A 50 -2.15 25.82 0.36
CA ILE A 50 -3.16 25.10 -0.42
C ILE A 50 -3.62 23.88 0.38
N LYS A 51 -4.94 23.71 0.56
CA LYS A 51 -5.49 22.52 1.21
C LYS A 51 -5.37 21.31 0.26
N ALA A 52 -4.79 20.22 0.74
CA ALA A 52 -4.65 19.00 -0.04
C ALA A 52 -6.00 18.30 -0.25
N ALA A 53 -6.14 17.54 -1.34
CA ALA A 53 -7.20 16.54 -1.46
C ALA A 53 -7.13 15.59 -0.26
N ASN A 54 -8.29 15.27 0.31
CA ASN A 54 -8.37 14.41 1.49
C ASN A 54 -8.70 12.98 1.05
N PHE A 55 -7.73 12.08 1.15
CA PHE A 55 -7.91 10.67 0.83
C PHE A 55 -8.31 9.83 2.06
N SER A 56 -8.37 10.40 3.27
CA SER A 56 -8.62 9.64 4.49
C SER A 56 -9.95 8.89 4.46
N GLY A 57 -9.92 7.65 4.95
CA GLY A 57 -11.07 6.78 5.10
C GLY A 57 -10.78 5.33 4.77
N ASN A 58 -11.82 4.51 4.93
CA ASN A 58 -11.82 3.13 4.52
C ASN A 58 -12.39 3.02 3.11
N TRP A 59 -11.65 2.35 2.23
CA TRP A 59 -11.95 2.23 0.81
C TRP A 59 -12.09 0.76 0.43
N ILE A 60 -13.01 0.49 -0.48
CA ILE A 60 -13.17 -0.83 -1.10
C ILE A 60 -13.25 -0.61 -2.61
N GLY A 61 -12.42 -1.34 -3.37
CA GLY A 61 -12.30 -1.14 -4.80
C GLY A 61 -12.03 -2.40 -5.59
N THR A 62 -11.78 -2.20 -6.88
CA THR A 62 -11.41 -3.24 -7.83
C THR A 62 -10.24 -2.74 -8.68
N CYS A 63 -9.37 -3.65 -9.10
CA CYS A 63 -8.23 -3.34 -9.96
C CYS A 63 -8.33 -4.09 -11.29
N SER A 64 -7.73 -3.55 -12.35
CA SER A 64 -7.73 -4.16 -13.70
C SER A 64 -7.17 -5.58 -13.73
N ASP A 65 -6.19 -5.88 -12.88
CA ASP A 65 -5.38 -7.10 -12.94
C ASP A 65 -5.41 -7.91 -11.63
N ILE A 66 -6.34 -7.60 -10.73
CA ILE A 66 -6.57 -8.37 -9.50
C ILE A 66 -8.04 -8.76 -9.44
N ASP A 67 -8.29 -10.06 -9.37
CA ASP A 67 -9.63 -10.59 -9.16
C ASP A 67 -10.12 -10.28 -7.75
N GLY A 68 -11.37 -9.80 -7.68
CA GLY A 68 -12.06 -9.56 -6.43
C GLY A 68 -11.91 -8.14 -5.89
N SER A 69 -12.39 -7.98 -4.66
CA SER A 69 -12.46 -6.68 -4.00
C SER A 69 -11.21 -6.41 -3.18
N VAL A 70 -10.75 -5.17 -3.24
CA VAL A 70 -9.52 -4.70 -2.62
C VAL A 70 -9.86 -3.66 -1.53
N PRO A 71 -9.68 -4.00 -0.25
CA PRO A 71 -9.77 -3.02 0.82
C PRO A 71 -8.49 -2.16 0.89
N MET A 72 -8.64 -0.91 1.32
CA MET A 72 -7.54 0.02 1.60
C MET A 72 -7.93 0.98 2.71
N GLU A 73 -7.10 1.10 3.73
CA GLU A 73 -7.24 2.11 4.78
C GLU A 73 -6.24 3.24 4.52
N ILE A 74 -6.74 4.48 4.50
CA ILE A 74 -5.91 5.67 4.39
C ILE A 74 -6.15 6.56 5.59
N ASP A 75 -5.08 6.92 6.29
CA ASP A 75 -5.04 8.07 7.18
C ASP A 75 -4.10 9.12 6.61
N GLN A 76 -4.45 10.39 6.73
CA GLN A 76 -3.74 11.49 6.09
C GLN A 76 -3.73 12.70 7.00
N SER A 77 -2.55 13.31 7.10
CA SER A 77 -2.35 14.64 7.69
C SER A 77 -1.73 15.58 6.66
N ASP A 78 -1.31 16.77 7.10
CA ASP A 78 -0.57 17.71 6.25
C ASP A 78 0.88 17.24 5.98
N GLU A 79 1.43 16.36 6.81
CA GLU A 79 2.85 15.97 6.78
C GLU A 79 3.08 14.53 6.29
N TYR A 80 2.08 13.66 6.42
CA TYR A 80 2.22 12.25 6.08
C TYR A 80 0.94 11.66 5.48
N ILE A 81 1.11 10.50 4.85
CA ILE A 81 0.05 9.56 4.53
C ILE A 81 0.36 8.21 5.18
N SER A 82 -0.64 7.59 5.79
CA SER A 82 -0.59 6.23 6.28
C SER A 82 -1.47 5.36 5.39
N LEU A 83 -0.90 4.28 4.87
CA LEU A 83 -1.59 3.32 4.02
C LEU A 83 -1.56 1.97 4.73
N ASP A 84 -2.73 1.47 5.12
CA ASP A 84 -2.90 0.23 5.88
C ASP A 84 -2.00 0.17 7.14
N GLY A 85 -1.95 1.27 7.87
CA GLY A 85 -1.16 1.43 9.10
C GLY A 85 0.34 1.69 8.90
N GLN A 86 0.79 1.86 7.66
CA GLN A 86 2.16 2.24 7.34
C GLN A 86 2.28 3.71 6.94
N GLU A 87 3.00 4.46 7.77
CA GLU A 87 3.22 5.90 7.61
C GLU A 87 4.37 6.23 6.66
N PHE A 88 4.13 7.22 5.78
CA PHE A 88 5.07 7.80 4.84
C PHE A 88 5.03 9.33 4.92
N ILE A 89 6.18 9.94 5.20
CA ILE A 89 6.30 11.40 5.23
C ILE A 89 6.38 11.94 3.79
N TYR A 90 5.59 12.97 3.49
CA TYR A 90 5.62 13.60 2.17
C TYR A 90 6.98 14.20 1.85
N GLY A 91 7.45 13.98 0.62
CA GLY A 91 8.73 14.50 0.14
C GLY A 91 9.95 13.75 0.69
N ALA A 92 9.82 12.95 1.75
CA ALA A 92 10.88 12.10 2.27
C ALA A 92 10.96 10.78 1.50
N MET A 93 12.18 10.24 1.37
CA MET A 93 12.36 8.86 0.93
C MET A 93 12.14 7.95 2.14
N THR A 94 11.25 6.97 2.01
CA THR A 94 11.08 5.90 3.00
C THR A 94 11.72 4.64 2.46
N THR A 95 12.64 4.07 3.22
CA THR A 95 13.33 2.82 2.88
C THR A 95 12.87 1.70 3.81
N MET A 96 12.53 0.56 3.24
CA MET A 96 12.22 -0.67 3.96
C MET A 96 13.13 -1.75 3.45
N ALA A 97 13.76 -2.49 4.35
CA ALA A 97 14.65 -3.57 3.99
C ALA A 97 14.45 -4.75 4.93
N SER A 98 14.45 -5.94 4.36
CA SER A 98 14.39 -7.21 5.08
C SER A 98 15.36 -8.18 4.43
N SER A 99 16.06 -8.97 5.26
CA SER A 99 16.99 -9.98 4.77
C SER A 99 16.93 -11.21 5.64
N SER A 100 16.96 -12.36 5.00
CA SER A 100 17.07 -13.67 5.62
C SER A 100 18.07 -14.54 4.86
N LYS A 101 18.26 -15.78 5.30
CA LYS A 101 19.05 -16.77 4.52
C LYS A 101 18.43 -17.10 3.17
N ALA A 102 17.12 -16.91 3.02
CA ALA A 102 16.38 -17.33 1.83
C ALA A 102 16.08 -16.18 0.88
N THR A 103 15.93 -14.95 1.38
CA THR A 103 15.50 -13.81 0.57
C THR A 103 16.11 -12.49 1.04
N TYR A 104 16.17 -11.55 0.12
CA TYR A 104 16.42 -10.14 0.39
C TYR A 104 15.36 -9.30 -0.32
N ASP A 105 14.80 -8.34 0.41
CA ASP A 105 13.80 -7.39 -0.05
C ASP A 105 14.23 -5.99 0.35
N ASN A 106 14.21 -5.04 -0.59
CA ASN A 106 14.44 -3.63 -0.33
C ASN A 106 13.47 -2.80 -1.14
N THR A 107 12.69 -1.94 -0.49
CA THR A 107 11.86 -0.96 -1.19
C THR A 107 12.19 0.44 -0.72
N GLN A 108 12.36 1.33 -1.68
CA GLN A 108 12.44 2.77 -1.48
C GLN A 108 11.19 3.39 -2.10
N VAL A 109 10.49 4.24 -1.36
CA VAL A 109 9.28 4.91 -1.82
C VAL A 109 9.26 6.36 -1.39
N ARG A 110 8.82 7.25 -2.30
CA ARG A 110 8.66 8.68 -2.03
C ARG A 110 7.28 9.12 -2.49
N PHE A 111 6.52 9.71 -1.57
CA PHE A 111 5.23 10.32 -1.86
C PHE A 111 5.39 11.83 -2.09
N THR A 112 4.84 12.34 -3.18
CA THR A 112 4.93 13.76 -3.55
C THR A 112 3.60 14.28 -4.07
N TRP A 113 3.20 15.45 -3.59
CA TRP A 113 2.03 16.15 -4.12
C TRP A 113 2.36 16.85 -5.44
N ASN A 114 1.39 16.89 -6.35
CA ASN A 114 1.44 17.86 -7.43
C ASN A 114 1.25 19.30 -6.90
N PRO A 115 1.62 20.35 -7.67
CA PRO A 115 1.55 21.74 -7.18
C PRO A 115 0.17 22.18 -6.70
N THR A 116 -0.91 21.63 -7.26
CA THR A 116 -2.30 21.94 -6.87
C THR A 116 -2.80 21.09 -5.70
N LYS A 117 -1.98 20.16 -5.17
CA LYS A 117 -2.32 19.17 -4.13
C LYS A 117 -3.61 18.38 -4.38
N THR A 118 -3.93 18.11 -5.65
CA THR A 118 -5.09 17.29 -6.06
C THR A 118 -4.72 15.86 -6.41
N LYS A 119 -3.42 15.59 -6.61
CA LYS A 119 -2.88 14.28 -6.97
C LYS A 119 -1.62 14.01 -6.15
N LEU A 120 -1.58 12.84 -5.54
CA LEU A 120 -0.41 12.33 -4.83
C LEU A 120 0.26 11.26 -5.67
N THR A 121 1.55 11.40 -5.90
CA THR A 121 2.36 10.45 -6.66
C THR A 121 3.29 9.70 -5.71
N ALA A 122 3.32 8.38 -5.80
CA ALA A 122 4.31 7.52 -5.17
C ALA A 122 5.29 7.04 -6.24
N ASN A 123 6.56 7.38 -6.12
CA ASN A 123 7.62 6.78 -6.92
C ASN A 123 8.34 5.75 -6.04
N ALA A 124 8.48 4.53 -6.53
CA ALA A 124 9.10 3.45 -5.79
C ALA A 124 10.09 2.65 -6.61
N THR A 125 11.09 2.11 -5.93
CA THR A 125 11.99 1.08 -6.45
C THR A 125 12.04 -0.05 -5.46
N THR A 126 11.74 -1.25 -5.92
CA THR A 126 11.80 -2.47 -5.12
C THR A 126 12.82 -3.42 -5.72
N VAL A 127 13.70 -3.95 -4.89
CA VAL A 127 14.67 -5.00 -5.22
C VAL A 127 14.31 -6.25 -4.46
N HIS A 128 14.25 -7.38 -5.16
CA HIS A 128 14.04 -8.70 -4.60
C HIS A 128 15.07 -9.69 -5.14
N THR A 129 15.55 -10.58 -4.28
CA THR A 129 16.30 -11.77 -4.71
C THR A 129 16.08 -12.90 -3.71
N GLY A 130 15.77 -14.08 -4.21
CA GLY A 130 15.83 -15.33 -3.46
C GLY A 130 17.21 -15.98 -3.54
N ASN A 131 17.57 -16.79 -2.57
CA ASN A 131 18.82 -17.56 -2.55
C ASN A 131 18.92 -18.54 -3.74
N ASP A 132 17.78 -19.05 -4.21
CA ASP A 132 17.70 -19.93 -5.38
C ASP A 132 17.54 -19.13 -6.69
N ASP A 133 17.28 -17.82 -6.59
CA ASP A 133 17.20 -16.95 -7.75
C ASP A 133 18.61 -16.56 -8.18
N LYS A 134 18.97 -16.92 -9.42
CA LYS A 134 20.23 -16.47 -10.03
C LYS A 134 20.25 -14.99 -10.39
N ASN A 135 19.13 -14.30 -10.16
CA ASN A 135 18.85 -12.98 -10.68
C ASN A 135 18.36 -12.06 -9.57
N LEU A 136 18.77 -10.80 -9.66
CA LEU A 136 18.23 -9.71 -8.88
C LEU A 136 17.04 -9.11 -9.63
N ILE A 137 15.85 -9.19 -9.06
CA ILE A 137 14.64 -8.63 -9.65
C ILE A 137 14.47 -7.20 -9.14
N THR A 138 14.34 -6.24 -10.04
CA THR A 138 14.07 -4.84 -9.69
C THR A 138 12.77 -4.38 -10.32
N LEU A 139 11.87 -3.81 -9.52
CA LEU A 139 10.66 -3.14 -9.97
C LEU A 139 10.82 -1.64 -9.78
N ILE A 140 10.70 -0.87 -10.86
CA ILE A 140 10.63 0.60 -10.79
C ILE A 140 9.19 0.99 -11.11
N SER A 141 8.52 1.67 -10.19
CA SER A 141 7.09 1.96 -10.30
C SER A 141 6.73 3.40 -9.96
N GLU A 142 5.67 3.88 -10.60
CA GLU A 142 4.96 5.11 -10.27
C GLU A 142 3.48 4.77 -10.03
N ALA A 143 2.96 5.13 -8.87
CA ALA A 143 1.54 5.10 -8.57
C ALA A 143 1.01 6.52 -8.37
N THR A 144 -0.21 6.80 -8.79
CA THR A 144 -0.87 8.09 -8.54
C THR A 144 -2.22 7.86 -7.88
N LEU A 145 -2.52 8.66 -6.86
CA LEU A 145 -3.79 8.72 -6.16
C LEU A 145 -4.46 10.06 -6.45
N SER A 146 -5.74 10.02 -6.79
CA SER A 146 -6.58 11.20 -7.04
C SER A 146 -8.04 10.89 -6.72
N LEU A 147 -8.84 11.91 -6.43
CA LEU A 147 -10.28 11.78 -6.31
C LEU A 147 -10.94 12.15 -7.63
N ASN A 148 -11.90 11.34 -8.07
CA ASN A 148 -12.81 11.65 -9.16
C ASN A 148 -14.23 11.32 -8.71
N ASP A 149 -15.13 12.31 -8.66
CA ASP A 149 -16.52 12.13 -8.19
C ASP A 149 -16.63 11.37 -6.84
N ASN A 150 -15.79 11.76 -5.87
CA ASN A 150 -15.65 11.12 -4.54
C ASN A 150 -15.16 9.66 -4.54
N MET A 151 -14.75 9.13 -5.69
CA MET A 151 -14.07 7.84 -5.79
C MET A 151 -12.57 8.04 -5.78
N LEU A 152 -11.87 7.20 -5.01
CA LEU A 152 -10.41 7.17 -5.06
C LEU A 152 -9.99 6.39 -6.31
N VAL A 153 -9.19 7.04 -7.15
CA VAL A 153 -8.64 6.44 -8.36
C VAL A 153 -7.13 6.30 -8.18
N MET A 154 -6.66 5.06 -8.29
CA MET A 154 -5.24 4.74 -8.30
C MET A 154 -4.82 4.30 -9.69
N LYS A 155 -3.77 4.90 -10.24
CA LYS A 155 -3.16 4.44 -11.50
C LYS A 155 -1.71 4.08 -11.26
N ILE A 156 -1.29 2.95 -11.79
CA ILE A 156 0.03 2.37 -11.57
C ILE A 156 0.71 2.17 -12.91
N LYS A 157 2.00 2.49 -12.96
CA LYS A 157 2.90 2.14 -14.05
C LYS A 157 4.14 1.51 -13.47
N ALA A 158 4.61 0.41 -14.03
CA ALA A 158 5.82 -0.23 -13.54
C ALA A 158 6.63 -0.90 -14.64
N VAL A 159 7.93 -0.95 -14.45
CA VAL A 159 8.87 -1.67 -15.32
C VAL A 159 9.67 -2.64 -14.46
N LEU A 160 9.72 -3.88 -14.92
CA LEU A 160 10.41 -4.96 -14.24
C LEU A 160 11.74 -5.25 -14.93
N TYR A 161 12.79 -5.37 -14.13
CA TYR A 161 14.14 -5.69 -14.56
C TYR A 161 14.59 -7.01 -13.94
N ASN A 162 15.27 -7.81 -14.75
CA ASN A 162 16.04 -8.96 -14.32
C ASN A 162 17.52 -8.60 -14.46
N ASN A 163 18.20 -8.48 -13.32
CA ASN A 163 19.49 -7.82 -13.20
C ASN A 163 19.40 -6.42 -13.83
N THR A 164 20.10 -6.18 -14.94
CA THR A 164 20.10 -4.91 -15.67
C THR A 164 19.19 -4.89 -16.89
N ASN A 165 18.56 -6.01 -17.25
CA ASN A 165 17.77 -6.14 -18.46
C ASN A 165 16.28 -5.93 -18.14
N SER A 166 15.62 -5.01 -18.85
CA SER A 166 14.15 -4.88 -18.78
C SER A 166 13.50 -6.14 -19.34
N ILE A 167 12.59 -6.77 -18.60
CA ILE A 167 11.99 -8.06 -18.96
C ILE A 167 10.58 -7.99 -19.54
N GLY A 168 10.14 -6.82 -19.99
CA GLY A 168 8.87 -6.70 -20.70
C GLY A 168 8.45 -5.28 -20.99
N GLU A 169 7.19 -5.15 -21.44
CA GLU A 169 6.52 -3.87 -21.61
C GLU A 169 6.19 -3.26 -20.24
N THR A 170 6.04 -1.93 -20.21
CA THR A 170 5.60 -1.22 -19.01
C THR A 170 4.21 -1.70 -18.60
N PHE A 171 4.11 -2.33 -17.43
CA PHE A 171 2.83 -2.65 -16.80
C PHE A 171 2.06 -1.35 -16.54
N LYS A 172 0.75 -1.37 -16.81
CA LYS A 172 -0.17 -0.26 -16.52
C LYS A 172 -1.42 -0.83 -15.88
N GLY A 173 -1.62 -0.49 -14.61
CA GLY A 173 -2.80 -0.89 -13.84
C GLY A 173 -3.64 0.30 -13.44
N SER A 174 -4.92 0.06 -13.19
CA SER A 174 -5.82 1.04 -12.58
C SER A 174 -6.68 0.36 -11.54
N CYS A 175 -6.85 1.00 -10.39
CA CYS A 175 -7.80 0.62 -9.36
C CYS A 175 -8.75 1.77 -9.09
N THR A 176 -9.98 1.42 -8.72
CA THR A 176 -11.02 2.40 -8.38
C THR A 176 -11.71 1.95 -7.12
N PHE A 177 -11.84 2.86 -6.17
CA PHE A 177 -12.36 2.57 -4.84
C PHE A 177 -13.50 3.49 -4.47
N THR A 178 -14.48 2.92 -3.78
CA THR A 178 -15.58 3.61 -3.15
C THR A 178 -15.36 3.63 -1.64
N LYS A 179 -15.68 4.76 -1.01
CA LYS A 179 -15.57 4.90 0.44
C LYS A 179 -16.65 4.08 1.13
N VAL A 180 -16.28 3.32 2.16
CA VAL A 180 -17.20 2.42 2.89
C VAL A 180 -17.99 3.17 3.96
N SER A 181 -17.39 4.22 4.52
CA SER A 181 -17.94 5.12 5.53
C SER A 181 -17.02 6.33 5.69
#